data_AF-A0A382A2V3-F1
#
_entry.id   AF-A0A382A2V3-F1
#
_cell.length_a   1.000
_cell.length_b   1.000
_cell.length_c   1.000
_cell.angle_alpha   90.00
_cell.angle_beta   90.00
_cell.angle_gamma   90.00
#
_symmetry.space_group_name_H-M   'P 1'
#
loop_
_entity.id
_entity.type
_entity.pdbx_description
1 polymer ?
#
loop_
_entity_poly.entity_id
_entity_poly.type
_entity_poly.pdbx_seq_one_letter_code
_entity_poly.pdbx_strand_id
1 'polypeptide(L)'
;MGTTYKVILVDYDQDLIEEGIYSSLNSVNQEMSTYIDTSSISRLNSSNIGDWIEVSENFIKVATFSQQLCIETQGAFNISIGHFVNFYGFGPPQVANDHQINKLEELKDQVSCISYKVDETKKRIKRINDVYIDMSAVAKGFAIDHLSS
;
A
#
# COMPACT_ATOMS: atom_id res chain seq x y z
N MET A 1 -6.15 -4.68 -8.52
CA MET A 1 -6.18 -5.77 -7.52
C MET A 1 -6.35 -7.04 -8.33
N GLY A 2 -5.32 -7.87 -8.45
CA GLY A 2 -5.30 -9.06 -9.33
C GLY A 2 -6.14 -10.22 -8.82
N THR A 3 -7.39 -9.96 -8.43
CA THR A 3 -8.33 -10.94 -7.88
C THR A 3 -9.76 -10.58 -8.30
N THR A 4 -10.73 -11.42 -7.97
CA THR A 4 -12.16 -11.18 -8.23
C THR A 4 -12.87 -10.72 -6.96
N TYR A 5 -14.02 -10.08 -7.12
CA TYR A 5 -14.90 -9.68 -6.01
C TYR A 5 -16.32 -10.17 -6.26
N LYS A 6 -17.11 -10.28 -5.20
CA LYS A 6 -18.54 -10.60 -5.25
C LYS A 6 -19.28 -9.66 -4.31
N VAL A 7 -20.23 -8.91 -4.84
CA VAL A 7 -21.14 -8.06 -4.07
C VAL A 7 -22.53 -8.68 -4.12
N ILE A 8 -23.20 -8.77 -2.96
CA ILE A 8 -24.59 -9.22 -2.86
C ILE A 8 -25.36 -8.08 -2.22
N LEU A 9 -26.35 -7.58 -2.95
CA LEU A 9 -27.17 -6.44 -2.54
C LEU A 9 -28.64 -6.85 -2.50
N VAL A 10 -29.40 -6.19 -1.65
CA VAL A 10 -30.84 -6.39 -1.49
C VAL A 10 -31.51 -5.05 -1.71
N ASP A 11 -32.55 -5.02 -2.56
CA ASP A 11 -33.38 -3.84 -2.85
C ASP A 11 -32.59 -2.61 -3.36
N TYR A 12 -32.08 -2.70 -4.59
CA TYR A 12 -31.17 -1.71 -5.14
C TYR A 12 -31.41 -1.40 -6.63
N ASP A 13 -31.01 -0.20 -7.07
CA ASP A 13 -31.03 0.22 -8.48
C ASP A 13 -29.74 -0.21 -9.19
N GLN A 14 -29.87 -0.98 -10.27
CA GLN A 14 -28.79 -1.80 -10.81
C GLN A 14 -27.73 -0.99 -11.57
N ASP A 15 -28.14 0.01 -12.37
CA ASP A 15 -27.23 0.68 -13.30
C ASP A 15 -26.26 1.65 -12.57
N LEU A 16 -26.73 2.34 -11.53
CA LEU A 16 -25.91 3.30 -10.77
C LEU A 16 -24.93 2.63 -9.80
N ILE A 17 -25.25 1.41 -9.36
CA ILE A 17 -24.49 0.73 -8.32
C ILE A 17 -23.28 0.00 -8.87
N GLU A 18 -23.35 -0.59 -10.06
CA GLU A 18 -22.22 -1.30 -10.66
C GLU A 18 -21.05 -0.34 -10.95
N GLU A 19 -21.34 0.83 -11.53
CA GLU A 19 -20.33 1.86 -11.78
C GLU A 19 -19.74 2.39 -10.46
N GLY A 20 -20.57 2.60 -9.43
CA GLY A 20 -20.13 3.02 -8.10
C GLY A 20 -19.19 2.02 -7.43
N ILE A 21 -19.53 0.71 -7.48
CA ILE A 21 -18.69 -0.37 -6.96
C ILE A 21 -17.35 -0.39 -7.68
N TYR A 22 -17.38 -0.39 -9.02
CA TYR A 22 -16.17 -0.43 -9.83
C TYR A 22 -15.27 0.78 -9.55
N SER A 23 -15.86 1.99 -9.53
CA SER A 23 -15.15 3.24 -9.26
C SER A 23 -14.48 3.22 -7.87
N SER A 24 -15.20 2.77 -6.84
CA SER A 24 -14.65 2.66 -5.48
C SER A 24 -13.46 1.69 -5.41
N LEU A 25 -13.62 0.46 -5.91
CA LEU A 25 -12.54 -0.53 -5.92
C LEU A 25 -11.34 -0.09 -6.78
N ASN A 26 -11.61 0.56 -7.92
CA ASN A 26 -10.56 1.08 -8.79
C ASN A 26 -9.80 2.25 -8.15
N SER A 27 -10.48 3.10 -7.37
CA SER A 27 -9.82 4.20 -6.65
C SER A 27 -8.78 3.68 -5.64
N VAL A 28 -9.14 2.66 -4.86
CA VAL A 28 -8.22 2.01 -3.92
C VAL A 28 -7.06 1.35 -4.66
N ASN A 29 -7.35 0.70 -5.79
CA ASN A 29 -6.34 0.08 -6.63
C ASN A 29 -5.34 1.10 -7.20
N GLN A 30 -5.81 2.26 -7.66
CA GLN A 30 -4.97 3.33 -8.19
C GLN A 30 -4.13 4.01 -7.10
N GLU A 31 -4.53 3.93 -5.84
CA GLU A 31 -3.74 4.45 -4.73
C GLU A 31 -2.69 3.45 -4.25
N MET A 32 -3.05 2.17 -4.12
CA MET A 32 -2.31 1.19 -3.30
C MET A 32 -1.68 0.02 -4.08
N SER A 33 -1.76 0.00 -5.41
CA SER A 33 -1.18 -1.07 -6.23
C SER A 33 0.28 -0.81 -6.61
N THR A 34 1.19 -1.63 -6.09
CA THR A 34 2.62 -1.65 -6.47
C THR A 34 2.85 -2.08 -7.93
N TYR A 35 1.83 -2.62 -8.60
CA TYR A 35 1.87 -3.03 -10.01
C TYR A 35 1.48 -1.91 -10.99
N ILE A 36 1.03 -0.76 -10.49
CA ILE A 36 0.66 0.39 -11.32
C ILE A 36 1.69 1.49 -11.08
N ASP A 37 2.47 1.84 -12.11
CA ASP A 37 3.58 2.80 -11.98
C ASP A 37 3.10 4.20 -11.57
N THR A 38 1.91 4.59 -12.03
CA THR A 38 1.31 5.89 -11.73
C THR A 38 0.60 5.94 -10.38
N SER A 39 0.52 4.82 -9.65
CA SER A 39 -0.17 4.79 -8.36
C SER A 39 0.53 5.61 -7.29
N SER A 40 -0.23 6.05 -6.28
CA SER A 40 0.32 6.80 -5.16
C SER A 40 1.41 6.02 -4.40
N ILE A 41 1.23 4.70 -4.19
CA ILE A 41 2.25 3.84 -3.56
C ILE A 41 3.51 3.70 -4.42
N SER A 42 3.38 3.56 -5.74
CA SER A 42 4.54 3.45 -6.65
C SER A 42 5.32 4.76 -6.75
N ARG A 43 4.63 5.91 -6.74
CA ARG A 43 5.27 7.23 -6.65
C ARG A 43 6.04 7.40 -5.34
N LEU A 44 5.48 6.96 -4.21
CA LEU A 44 6.18 6.95 -2.92
C LEU A 44 7.42 6.06 -2.92
N ASN A 45 7.32 4.86 -3.51
CA ASN A 45 8.44 3.93 -3.57
C ASN A 45 9.55 4.41 -4.51
N SER A 46 9.21 5.21 -5.51
CA SER A 46 10.17 5.82 -6.45
C SER A 46 10.72 7.18 -6.01
N SER A 47 10.17 7.80 -4.95
CA SER A 47 10.62 9.11 -4.46
C SER A 47 11.98 9.01 -3.77
N ASN A 48 12.70 10.12 -3.60
CA ASN A 48 13.86 10.08 -2.70
C ASN A 48 13.40 9.90 -1.25
N ILE A 49 14.27 9.33 -0.41
CA ILE A 49 14.04 9.25 1.02
C ILE A 49 13.98 10.67 1.59
N GLY A 50 12.97 10.95 2.41
CA GLY A 50 12.73 12.26 3.00
C GLY A 50 11.78 13.17 2.23
N ASP A 51 11.50 12.86 0.95
CA ASP A 51 10.59 13.64 0.11
C ASP A 51 9.13 13.34 0.47
N TRP A 52 8.34 14.41 0.60
CA TRP A 52 6.91 14.31 0.84
C TRP A 52 6.15 14.07 -0.46
N ILE A 53 5.28 13.06 -0.45
CA ILE A 53 4.37 12.73 -1.54
C ILE A 53 2.95 12.96 -1.08
N GLU A 54 2.20 13.76 -1.83
CA GLU A 54 0.77 13.96 -1.63
C GLU A 54 0.00 12.71 -2.05
N VAL A 55 -0.96 12.31 -1.22
CA VAL A 55 -1.76 11.10 -1.39
C VAL A 55 -3.20 11.34 -0.96
N SER A 56 -4.09 10.41 -1.28
CA SER A 56 -5.49 10.49 -0.85
C SER A 56 -5.65 10.35 0.65
N GLU A 57 -6.80 10.78 1.18
CA GLU A 57 -7.18 10.53 2.57
C GLU A 57 -7.27 9.03 2.90
N ASN A 58 -7.73 8.23 1.94
CA ASN A 58 -7.80 6.78 2.08
C ASN A 58 -6.41 6.16 2.24
N PHE A 59 -5.42 6.65 1.49
CA PHE A 59 -4.02 6.24 1.64
C PHE A 59 -3.50 6.56 3.05
N ILE A 60 -3.77 7.77 3.54
CA ILE A 60 -3.38 8.20 4.90
C ILE A 60 -3.99 7.28 5.95
N LYS A 61 -5.30 6.99 5.86
CA LYS A 61 -5.99 6.07 6.78
C LYS A 61 -5.32 4.70 6.83
N VAL A 62 -5.03 4.12 5.67
CA VAL A 62 -4.38 2.80 5.59
C VAL A 62 -2.94 2.85 6.09
N ALA A 63 -2.18 3.90 5.78
CA ALA A 63 -0.81 4.07 6.25
C ALA A 63 -0.75 4.23 7.78
N THR A 64 -1.58 5.11 8.36
CA THR A 64 -1.65 5.30 9.82
C THR A 64 -2.08 4.01 10.52
N PHE A 65 -3.13 3.34 10.02
CA PHE A 65 -3.56 2.04 10.55
C PHE A 65 -2.42 1.00 10.50
N SER A 66 -1.72 0.92 9.37
CA SER A 66 -0.62 -0.04 9.19
C SER A 66 0.55 0.23 10.13
N GLN A 67 0.86 1.51 10.40
CA GLN A 67 1.89 1.90 11.36
C GLN A 67 1.51 1.48 12.77
N GLN A 68 0.26 1.74 13.18
CA GLN A 68 -0.26 1.36 14.49
C GLN A 68 -0.27 -0.17 14.66
N LEU A 69 -0.77 -0.91 13.67
CA LEU A 69 -0.82 -2.37 13.69
C LEU A 69 0.59 -2.98 13.75
N CYS A 70 1.57 -2.36 13.08
CA CYS A 70 2.96 -2.79 13.20
C CYS A 70 3.47 -2.68 14.63
N ILE A 71 3.18 -1.58 15.32
CA ILE A 71 3.59 -1.37 16.72
C ILE A 71 2.92 -2.42 17.62
N GLU A 72 1.60 -2.60 17.48
CA GLU A 72 0.81 -3.53 18.30
C GLU A 72 1.24 -4.98 18.12
N THR A 73 1.63 -5.35 16.91
CA THR A 73 2.11 -6.70 16.58
C THR A 73 3.63 -6.86 16.75
N GLN A 74 4.32 -5.86 17.32
CA GLN A 74 5.77 -5.89 17.53
C GLN A 74 6.56 -6.16 16.24
N GLY A 75 6.08 -5.61 15.12
CA GLY A 75 6.67 -5.74 13.79
C GLY A 75 6.27 -6.99 13.02
N ALA A 76 5.44 -7.90 13.57
CA ALA A 76 4.99 -9.08 12.83
C ALA A 76 4.13 -8.72 11.61
N PHE A 77 3.30 -7.68 11.72
CA PHE A 77 2.72 -7.00 10.57
C PHE A 77 3.58 -5.78 10.22
N ASN A 78 4.05 -5.67 8.99
CA ASN A 78 4.79 -4.48 8.55
C ASN A 78 4.68 -4.28 7.04
N ILE A 79 4.22 -3.11 6.60
CA ILE A 79 4.08 -2.77 5.18
C ILE A 79 5.41 -2.31 4.54
N SER A 80 6.48 -2.12 5.31
CA SER A 80 7.78 -1.65 4.80
C SER A 80 8.70 -2.77 4.30
N ILE A 81 8.20 -4.01 4.22
CA ILE A 81 8.98 -5.21 3.86
C ILE A 81 9.07 -5.45 2.35
N GLY A 82 8.60 -4.51 1.53
CA GLY A 82 8.42 -4.72 0.10
C GLY A 82 9.68 -5.09 -0.67
N HIS A 83 10.87 -4.68 -0.21
CA HIS A 83 12.13 -5.12 -0.82
C HIS A 83 12.30 -6.65 -0.71
N PHE A 84 11.92 -7.24 0.43
CA PHE A 84 11.96 -8.68 0.65
C PHE A 84 10.88 -9.39 -0.18
N VAL A 85 9.66 -8.83 -0.23
CA VAL A 85 8.56 -9.34 -1.06
C VAL A 85 8.99 -9.42 -2.53
N ASN A 86 9.61 -8.34 -3.04
CA ASN A 86 10.09 -8.27 -4.42
C ASN A 86 11.25 -9.23 -4.67
N PHE A 87 12.21 -9.31 -3.74
CA PHE A 87 13.36 -10.23 -3.85
C PHE A 87 12.93 -11.69 -4.00
N TYR A 88 11.90 -12.13 -3.28
CA TYR A 88 11.36 -13.49 -3.38
C TYR A 88 10.38 -13.68 -4.55
N GLY A 89 10.17 -12.66 -5.39
CA GLY A 89 9.30 -12.75 -6.57
C GLY A 89 7.81 -12.68 -6.27
N PHE A 90 7.41 -12.23 -5.08
CA PHE A 90 6.00 -12.06 -4.70
C PHE A 90 5.43 -10.68 -5.10
N GLY A 91 6.26 -9.77 -5.60
CA GLY A 91 5.88 -8.43 -6.04
C GLY A 91 5.93 -8.25 -7.57
N PRO A 92 5.93 -7.00 -8.07
CA PRO A 92 5.96 -6.71 -9.50
C PRO A 92 7.26 -7.19 -10.19
N PRO A 93 7.18 -7.69 -11.43
CA PRO A 93 8.29 -8.40 -12.10
C PRO A 93 9.51 -7.53 -12.44
N GLN A 94 9.38 -6.20 -12.45
CA GLN A 94 10.47 -5.29 -12.88
C GLN A 94 11.51 -4.98 -11.79
N VAL A 95 11.33 -5.42 -10.54
CA VAL A 95 12.26 -5.10 -9.44
C VAL A 95 13.38 -6.15 -9.27
N ALA A 96 13.42 -7.18 -10.12
CA ALA A 96 14.35 -8.31 -10.03
C ALA A 96 15.79 -8.03 -10.52
N ASN A 97 16.26 -6.78 -10.44
CA ASN A 97 17.64 -6.45 -10.83
C ASN A 97 18.52 -6.39 -9.57
N ASP A 98 19.43 -7.38 -9.51
CA ASP A 98 20.36 -7.73 -8.44
C ASP A 98 19.77 -8.49 -7.25
N HIS A 99 19.56 -9.79 -7.44
CA HIS A 99 19.43 -10.80 -6.38
C HIS A 99 20.75 -10.98 -5.61
N GLN A 100 21.30 -9.91 -5.03
CA GLN A 100 22.47 -9.98 -4.17
C GLN A 100 22.01 -10.08 -2.73
N ILE A 101 22.07 -11.29 -2.16
CA ILE A 101 21.68 -11.57 -0.76
C ILE A 101 22.35 -10.59 0.21
N ASN A 102 23.61 -10.22 -0.03
CA ASN A 102 24.35 -9.28 0.82
C ASN A 102 23.66 -7.91 0.93
N LYS A 103 23.06 -7.42 -0.15
CA LYS A 103 22.32 -6.16 -0.18
C LYS A 103 20.98 -6.25 0.57
N LEU A 104 20.38 -7.45 0.62
CA LEU A 104 19.13 -7.67 1.36
C LEU A 104 19.34 -7.69 2.88
N GLU A 105 20.49 -8.21 3.34
CA GLU A 105 20.87 -8.18 4.76
C GLU A 105 21.03 -6.74 5.26
N GLU A 106 21.62 -5.85 4.46
CA GLU A 106 21.76 -4.42 4.79
C GLU A 106 20.40 -3.71 4.92
N LEU A 107 19.37 -4.19 4.21
CA LEU A 107 18.02 -3.62 4.25
C LEU A 107 17.20 -4.08 5.47
N LYS A 108 17.63 -5.11 6.21
CA LYS A 108 16.89 -5.59 7.39
C LYS A 108 16.75 -4.51 8.46
N ASP A 109 17.82 -3.77 8.71
CA ASP A 109 17.84 -2.69 9.69
C ASP A 109 17.04 -1.45 9.24
N GLN A 110 16.65 -1.38 7.96
CA GLN A 110 15.79 -0.33 7.41
C GLN A 110 14.31 -0.58 7.71
N VAL A 111 13.90 -1.84 7.86
CA VAL A 111 12.52 -2.24 8.13
C VAL A 111 12.15 -1.89 9.56
N SER A 112 11.12 -1.06 9.73
CA SER A 112 10.64 -0.65 11.04
C SER A 112 9.24 -0.06 10.93
N CYS A 113 8.45 -0.11 12.01
CA CYS A 113 7.14 0.53 12.08
C CYS A 113 7.22 2.05 11.86
N ILE A 114 8.37 2.67 12.14
CA ILE A 114 8.59 4.11 11.96
C ILE A 114 9.34 4.44 10.66
N SER A 115 9.56 3.48 9.75
CA SER A 115 10.32 3.66 8.49
C SER A 115 9.70 4.64 7.48
N TYR A 116 8.50 5.15 7.76
CA TYR A 116 7.84 6.24 7.06
C TYR A 116 7.13 7.18 8.04
N LYS A 117 6.83 8.40 7.57
CA LYS A 117 6.07 9.41 8.32
C LYS A 117 4.84 9.82 7.55
N VAL A 118 3.75 9.97 8.28
CA VAL A 118 2.44 10.44 7.77
C VAL A 118 2.18 11.84 8.33
N ASP A 119 1.73 12.75 7.48
CA ASP A 119 1.21 14.06 7.84
C ASP A 119 -0.26 14.09 7.44
N GLU A 120 -1.13 13.77 8.39
CA GLU A 120 -2.57 13.61 8.17
C GLU A 120 -3.24 14.93 7.77
N THR A 121 -2.74 16.04 8.33
CA THR A 121 -3.30 17.38 8.05
C THR A 121 -3.06 17.80 6.60
N LYS A 122 -1.85 17.54 6.08
CA LYS A 122 -1.48 17.90 4.70
C LYS A 122 -1.65 16.75 3.71
N LYS A 123 -2.20 15.61 4.15
CA LYS A 123 -2.43 14.41 3.33
C LYS A 123 -1.20 13.99 2.52
N ARG A 124 -0.08 13.86 3.22
CA ARG A 124 1.20 13.50 2.60
C ARG A 124 1.97 12.48 3.43
N ILE A 125 2.78 11.69 2.76
CA ILE A 125 3.59 10.62 3.34
C ILE A 125 5.02 10.72 2.81
N LYS A 126 5.99 10.29 3.60
CA LYS A 126 7.38 10.13 3.15
C LYS A 126 8.04 8.91 3.74
N ARG A 127 8.93 8.30 2.96
CA ARG A 127 9.88 7.30 3.47
C ARG A 127 10.98 8.01 4.27
N ILE A 128 11.39 7.44 5.40
CA ILE A 128 12.55 7.92 6.16
C ILE A 128 13.74 6.96 6.14
N ASN A 129 13.48 5.69 5.80
CA ASN A 129 14.49 4.65 5.60
C ASN A 129 14.43 4.15 4.15
N ASP A 130 15.44 3.38 3.74
CA ASP A 130 15.42 2.70 2.45
C ASP A 130 14.52 1.46 2.51
N VAL A 131 13.21 1.70 2.39
CA VAL A 131 12.16 0.68 2.43
C VAL A 131 11.28 0.77 1.20
N TYR A 132 10.70 -0.35 0.79
CA TYR A 132 9.65 -0.38 -0.22
C TYR A 132 8.33 -0.67 0.48
N ILE A 133 7.36 0.21 0.30
CA ILE A 133 6.04 0.11 0.92
C ILE A 133 5.15 -0.79 0.08
N ASP A 134 4.56 -1.80 0.71
CA ASP A 134 3.59 -2.73 0.13
C ASP A 134 2.39 -2.88 1.07
N MET A 135 1.21 -2.45 0.60
CA MET A 135 -0.04 -2.50 1.35
C MET A 135 -0.92 -3.72 0.98
N SER A 136 -0.38 -4.70 0.26
CA SER A 136 -1.16 -5.86 -0.24
C SER A 136 -1.89 -6.66 0.85
N ALA A 137 -1.37 -6.64 2.09
CA ALA A 137 -1.93 -7.30 3.26
C ALA A 137 -3.17 -6.60 3.86
N VAL A 138 -3.36 -5.30 3.59
CA VAL A 138 -4.45 -4.48 4.19
C VAL A 138 -5.37 -3.84 3.16
N ALA A 139 -4.86 -3.51 1.96
CA ALA A 139 -5.59 -2.77 0.94
C ALA A 139 -6.92 -3.43 0.53
N LYS A 140 -6.97 -4.77 0.52
CA LYS A 140 -8.19 -5.52 0.19
C LYS A 140 -9.27 -5.40 1.26
N GLY A 141 -8.89 -5.46 2.54
CA GLY A 141 -9.81 -5.26 3.65
C GLY A 141 -10.35 -3.83 3.65
N PHE A 142 -9.46 -2.85 3.48
CA PHE A 142 -9.85 -1.44 3.35
C PHE A 142 -10.79 -1.20 2.15
N ALA A 143 -10.56 -1.85 1.01
CA ALA A 143 -11.44 -1.71 -0.15
C ALA A 143 -12.88 -2.15 0.15
N ILE A 144 -13.06 -3.18 0.99
CA ILE A 144 -14.38 -3.64 1.44
C ILE A 144 -15.00 -2.61 2.36
N ASP A 145 -14.26 -2.14 3.37
CA ASP A 145 -14.76 -1.15 4.32
C ASP A 145 -15.17 0.15 3.59
N HIS A 146 -14.31 0.63 2.68
CA HIS A 146 -14.56 1.83 1.87
C HIS A 146 -15.78 1.69 0.96
N LEU A 147 -16.01 0.50 0.40
CA LEU A 147 -17.19 0.23 -0.42
C LEU A 147 -18.49 0.22 0.40
N SER A 148 -18.41 -0.17 1.67
CA SER A 148 -19.58 -0.27 2.58
C SER A 148 -19.87 1.01 3.38
N SER A 149 -19.04 2.04 3.23
CA SER A 149 -19.14 3.33 3.93
C SER A 149 -20.15 4.26 3.26
#